data_AF-A0A1C6GFB5-F1
#
_entry.id   AF-A0A1C6GFB5-F1
#
_cell.length_a   1.000
_cell.length_b   1.000
_cell.length_c   1.000
_cell.angle_alpha   90.00
_cell.angle_beta   90.00
_cell.angle_gamma   90.00
#
_symmetry.space_group_name_H-M   'P 1'
#
loop_
_entity.id
_entity.type
_entity.pdbx_description
1 polymer ?
#
loop_
_entity_poly.entity_id
_entity_poly.type
_entity_poly.pdbx_seq_one_letter_code
_entity_poly.pdbx_strand_id
1 'polypeptide(L)'
;MKVLIACEESQAVCKAFRAKGHEAYSADIQDCSGGHPEWHIKGDVLPIINGNADFVTMDGTAHRIDGKWDLIISHPPCTYLTNVATRHYSLKCTPAEKVVERMEHREEAIVFFMQCILADAPRIAVENPIGRMGKVYRKADQIIHPYMFSGGEKDTEQFVTKATCLWIKGLPKLQATYIGDKPNNAKLFGTYSNGKSRTWEETRKAGKERSKCRSKTFPGIAQAMAEQWG
;
A
#
# COMPACT_ATOMS: atom_id res chain seq x y z
N MET A 1 -7.30 19.58 4.24
CA MET A 1 -6.11 19.33 3.41
C MET A 1 -6.50 18.61 2.14
N LYS A 2 -5.70 18.80 1.08
CA LYS A 2 -5.76 18.11 -0.20
C LYS A 2 -4.85 16.89 -0.18
N VAL A 3 -5.43 15.70 -0.28
CA VAL A 3 -4.73 14.42 -0.10
C VAL A 3 -4.84 13.57 -1.35
N LEU A 4 -3.70 13.09 -1.85
CA LEU A 4 -3.67 12.09 -2.92
C LEU A 4 -3.29 10.73 -2.35
N ILE A 5 -4.14 9.73 -2.61
CA ILE A 5 -3.86 8.34 -2.32
C ILE A 5 -3.56 7.64 -3.65
N ALA A 6 -2.28 7.57 -3.98
CA ALA A 6 -1.76 7.04 -5.23
C ALA A 6 -1.72 5.50 -5.21
N CYS A 7 -2.12 4.89 -6.33
CA CYS A 7 -2.22 3.43 -6.53
C CYS A 7 -3.22 2.76 -5.56
N GLU A 8 -4.37 3.40 -5.31
CA GLU A 8 -5.44 2.85 -4.47
C GLU A 8 -6.74 2.66 -5.26
N GLU A 9 -7.17 1.42 -5.51
CA GLU A 9 -8.51 1.12 -6.05
C GLU A 9 -9.57 0.96 -4.95
N SER A 10 -9.16 0.49 -3.75
CA SER A 10 -10.11 0.13 -2.69
C SER A 10 -10.72 1.33 -1.96
N GLN A 11 -10.12 2.50 -2.11
CA GLN A 11 -10.46 3.76 -1.44
C GLN A 11 -10.51 3.65 0.09
N ALA A 12 -9.74 2.75 0.69
CA ALA A 12 -9.81 2.50 2.14
C ALA A 12 -9.21 3.68 2.90
N VAL A 13 -8.02 4.13 2.47
CA VAL A 13 -7.35 5.31 3.03
C VAL A 13 -8.10 6.57 2.63
N CYS A 14 -8.48 6.71 1.35
CA CYS A 14 -9.25 7.85 0.88
C CYS A 14 -10.55 8.07 1.67
N LYS A 15 -11.32 7.01 1.93
CA LYS A 15 -12.53 7.08 2.78
C LYS A 15 -12.23 7.51 4.20
N ALA A 16 -11.14 7.03 4.79
CA ALA A 16 -10.75 7.43 6.14
C ALA A 16 -10.44 8.93 6.21
N PHE A 17 -9.71 9.47 5.23
CA PHE A 17 -9.44 10.91 5.15
C PHE A 17 -10.71 11.73 4.86
N ARG A 18 -11.60 11.27 3.98
CA ARG A 18 -12.91 11.90 3.73
C ARG A 18 -13.77 11.95 4.98
N ALA A 19 -13.77 10.89 5.80
CA ALA A 19 -14.48 10.85 7.08
C ALA A 19 -13.95 11.88 8.09
N LYS A 20 -12.71 12.36 7.92
CA LYS A 20 -12.11 13.46 8.70
C LYS A 20 -12.30 14.84 8.08
N GLY A 21 -13.10 14.94 7.01
CA GLY A 21 -13.41 16.22 6.36
C GLY A 21 -12.30 16.72 5.42
N HIS A 22 -11.36 15.86 5.03
CA HIS A 22 -10.32 16.22 4.08
C HIS A 22 -10.78 16.05 2.62
N GLU A 23 -10.19 16.84 1.74
CA GLU A 23 -10.37 16.74 0.29
C GLU A 23 -9.41 15.66 -0.23
N ALA A 24 -9.85 14.40 -0.24
CA ALA A 24 -9.01 13.26 -0.60
C ALA A 24 -9.47 12.59 -1.90
N TYR A 25 -8.50 12.17 -2.72
CA TYR A 25 -8.75 11.44 -3.95
C TYR A 25 -7.89 10.18 -4.01
N SER A 26 -8.48 9.07 -4.47
CA SER A 26 -7.74 7.87 -4.86
C SER A 26 -7.38 7.94 -6.33
N ALA A 27 -6.20 7.47 -6.72
CA ALA A 27 -5.82 7.32 -8.11
C ALA A 27 -5.32 5.90 -8.38
N ASP A 28 -5.89 5.21 -9.36
CA ASP A 28 -5.46 3.88 -9.79
C ASP A 28 -5.83 3.64 -11.25
N ILE A 29 -5.08 2.77 -11.93
CA ILE A 29 -5.40 2.36 -13.30
C ILE A 29 -6.66 1.49 -13.37
N GLN A 30 -7.04 0.86 -12.25
CA GLN A 30 -8.26 0.05 -12.12
C GLN A 30 -9.46 0.90 -11.70
N ASP A 31 -10.65 0.36 -11.95
CA ASP A 31 -11.89 0.89 -11.39
C ASP A 31 -11.93 0.76 -9.87
N CYS A 32 -12.49 1.75 -9.20
CA CYS A 32 -12.64 1.71 -7.75
C CYS A 32 -13.60 0.60 -7.30
N SER A 33 -13.24 -0.13 -6.25
CA SER A 33 -14.17 -1.00 -5.52
C SER A 33 -14.71 -0.38 -4.24
N GLY A 34 -14.28 0.85 -3.92
CA GLY A 34 -14.61 1.55 -2.69
C GLY A 34 -16.00 2.19 -2.64
N GLY A 35 -16.67 2.32 -3.80
CA GLY A 35 -18.04 2.81 -3.95
C GLY A 35 -18.16 4.32 -4.22
N HIS A 36 -17.05 5.03 -4.40
CA HIS A 36 -17.03 6.49 -4.54
C HIS A 36 -16.35 6.93 -5.84
N PRO A 37 -17.00 6.78 -7.00
CA PRO A 37 -16.44 7.23 -8.28
C PRO A 37 -16.10 8.73 -8.28
N GLU A 38 -16.81 9.55 -7.51
CA GLU A 38 -16.59 10.98 -7.31
C GLU A 38 -15.27 11.32 -6.59
N TRP A 39 -14.59 10.32 -6.01
CA TRP A 39 -13.26 10.46 -5.38
C TRP A 39 -12.19 9.64 -6.08
N HIS A 40 -12.49 9.01 -7.22
CA HIS A 40 -11.55 8.13 -7.93
C HIS A 40 -11.09 8.72 -9.24
N ILE A 41 -9.77 8.86 -9.40
CA ILE A 41 -9.11 9.28 -10.62
C ILE A 41 -8.60 8.02 -11.31
N LYS A 42 -9.29 7.61 -12.39
CA LYS A 42 -8.90 6.40 -13.13
C LYS A 42 -7.79 6.71 -14.13
N GLY A 43 -6.61 6.14 -13.93
CA GLY A 43 -5.48 6.31 -14.84
C GLY A 43 -4.12 6.23 -14.15
N ASP A 44 -3.08 6.57 -14.92
CA ASP A 44 -1.74 6.77 -14.37
C ASP A 44 -1.75 7.96 -13.40
N VAL A 45 -1.08 7.80 -12.26
CA VAL A 45 -0.99 8.82 -11.22
C VAL A 45 0.14 9.83 -11.49
N LEU A 46 1.15 9.46 -12.29
CA LEU A 46 2.31 10.34 -12.53
C LEU A 46 1.94 11.72 -13.09
N PRO A 47 0.95 11.88 -13.99
CA PRO A 47 0.54 13.19 -14.47
C PRO A 47 0.01 14.13 -13.38
N ILE A 48 -0.50 13.60 -12.27
CA ILE A 48 -1.13 14.40 -11.20
C ILE A 48 -0.31 14.44 -9.92
N ILE A 49 0.68 13.54 -9.74
CA ILE A 49 1.35 13.31 -8.45
C ILE A 49 2.12 14.53 -7.93
N ASN A 50 2.55 15.44 -8.82
CA ASN A 50 3.30 16.64 -8.45
C ASN A 50 2.42 17.88 -8.22
N GLY A 51 1.10 17.73 -8.23
CA GLY A 51 0.17 18.86 -8.16
C GLY A 51 0.17 19.69 -9.44
N ASN A 52 -0.38 20.91 -9.37
CA ASN A 52 -0.58 21.80 -10.52
C ASN A 52 -1.26 21.09 -11.70
N ALA A 53 -2.20 20.20 -11.41
CA ALA A 53 -2.83 19.32 -12.38
C ALA A 53 -4.35 19.47 -12.38
N ASP A 54 -4.91 19.37 -13.58
CA ASP A 54 -6.33 19.16 -13.82
C ASP A 54 -6.58 17.66 -13.95
N PHE A 55 -7.68 17.19 -13.39
CA PHE A 55 -8.10 15.81 -13.54
C PHE A 55 -9.62 15.68 -13.47
N VAL A 56 -10.11 14.53 -13.91
CA VAL A 56 -11.53 14.19 -13.90
C VAL A 56 -11.70 12.92 -13.06
N THR A 57 -12.66 12.95 -12.14
CA THR A 57 -13.05 11.77 -11.37
C THR A 57 -14.00 10.89 -12.18
N MET A 58 -14.18 9.63 -11.78
CA MET A 58 -14.98 8.66 -12.54
C MET A 58 -16.46 9.05 -12.71
N ASP A 59 -16.97 9.96 -11.90
CA ASP A 59 -18.31 10.55 -12.04
C ASP A 59 -18.41 11.63 -13.14
N GLY A 60 -17.28 11.97 -13.78
CA GLY A 60 -17.20 13.01 -14.82
C GLY A 60 -16.95 14.42 -14.29
N THR A 61 -16.79 14.60 -12.97
CA THR A 61 -16.53 15.90 -12.37
C THR A 61 -15.07 16.31 -12.59
N ALA A 62 -14.85 17.52 -13.09
CA ALA A 62 -13.52 18.11 -13.26
C ALA A 62 -13.04 18.77 -11.96
N HIS A 63 -11.76 18.56 -11.63
CA HIS A 63 -11.09 19.11 -10.46
C HIS A 63 -9.74 19.69 -10.85
N ARG A 64 -9.23 20.62 -10.03
CA ARG A 64 -7.94 21.28 -10.20
C ARG A 64 -7.21 21.32 -8.87
N ILE A 65 -5.93 20.94 -8.89
CA ILE A 65 -5.02 21.17 -7.77
C ILE A 65 -4.09 22.30 -8.14
N ASP A 66 -4.32 23.48 -7.57
CA ASP A 66 -3.37 24.59 -7.63
C ASP A 66 -2.28 24.41 -6.57
N GLY A 67 -1.02 24.46 -7.01
CA GLY A 67 0.12 24.19 -6.14
C GLY A 67 0.38 22.69 -5.95
N LYS A 68 0.59 22.28 -4.70
CA LYS A 68 1.01 20.92 -4.34
C LYS A 68 -0.09 20.21 -3.56
N TRP A 69 -0.05 18.89 -3.55
CA TRP A 69 -0.79 18.10 -2.56
C TRP A 69 -0.25 18.40 -1.16
N ASP A 70 -1.12 18.47 -0.16
CA ASP A 70 -0.70 18.66 1.24
C ASP A 70 -0.07 17.37 1.81
N LEU A 71 -0.54 16.22 1.30
CA LEU A 71 -0.12 14.88 1.68
C LEU A 71 -0.31 13.91 0.50
N ILE A 72 0.71 13.10 0.24
CA ILE A 72 0.63 11.96 -0.67
C ILE A 72 0.85 10.66 0.11
N ILE A 73 -0.08 9.72 -0.01
CA ILE A 73 0.11 8.34 0.43
C ILE A 73 0.12 7.46 -0.81
N SER A 74 1.18 6.68 -1.03
CA SER A 74 1.33 5.88 -2.25
C SER A 74 1.52 4.41 -1.95
N HIS A 75 0.82 3.57 -2.74
CA HIS A 75 0.86 2.11 -2.66
C HIS A 75 1.40 1.50 -3.97
N PRO A 76 2.63 1.85 -4.41
CA PRO A 76 3.13 1.44 -5.71
C PRO A 76 3.16 -0.10 -5.84
N PRO A 77 2.92 -0.65 -7.05
CA PRO A 77 2.88 -2.09 -7.26
C PRO A 77 4.11 -2.81 -6.71
N CYS A 78 3.90 -3.82 -5.87
CA CYS A 78 4.98 -4.51 -5.15
C CYS A 78 5.42 -5.85 -5.76
N THR A 79 4.82 -6.27 -6.88
CA THR A 79 5.00 -7.59 -7.50
C THR A 79 6.46 -7.97 -7.73
N TYR A 80 7.29 -7.01 -8.14
CA TYR A 80 8.72 -7.21 -8.43
C TYR A 80 9.65 -6.75 -7.31
N LEU A 81 9.10 -6.03 -6.32
CA LEU A 81 9.83 -5.42 -5.21
C LEU A 81 9.82 -6.30 -3.95
N THR A 82 8.78 -7.10 -3.72
CA THR A 82 8.66 -7.92 -2.50
C THR A 82 9.71 -9.03 -2.38
N ASN A 83 10.16 -9.33 -1.15
CA ASN A 83 11.05 -10.47 -0.88
C ASN A 83 10.45 -11.81 -1.31
N VAL A 84 9.13 -11.96 -1.25
CA VAL A 84 8.44 -13.19 -1.67
C VAL A 84 8.68 -13.49 -3.16
N ALA A 85 8.87 -12.46 -3.98
CA ALA A 85 9.12 -12.61 -5.40
C ALA A 85 10.56 -13.06 -5.72
N THR A 86 11.49 -13.03 -4.75
CA THR A 86 12.93 -13.29 -4.98
C THR A 86 13.20 -14.67 -5.57
N ARG A 87 12.41 -15.70 -5.19
CA ARG A 87 12.56 -17.06 -5.72
C ARG A 87 12.46 -17.10 -7.25
N HIS A 88 11.65 -16.23 -7.86
CA HIS A 88 11.41 -16.18 -9.30
C HIS A 88 12.56 -15.56 -10.10
N TYR A 89 13.63 -15.12 -9.44
CA TYR A 89 14.86 -14.65 -10.08
C TYR A 89 15.95 -15.74 -10.09
N SER A 90 15.64 -16.92 -9.57
CA SER A 90 16.56 -18.06 -9.58
C SER A 90 16.35 -18.92 -10.83
N LEU A 91 17.42 -19.15 -11.58
CA LEU A 91 17.44 -20.08 -12.70
C LEU A 91 17.11 -21.53 -12.30
N LYS A 92 17.17 -21.85 -10.99
CA LYS A 92 16.71 -23.16 -10.47
C LYS A 92 15.19 -23.35 -10.57
N CYS A 93 14.42 -22.28 -10.69
CA CYS A 93 12.95 -22.32 -10.64
C CYS A 93 12.28 -21.56 -11.79
N THR A 94 13.04 -20.82 -12.61
CA THR A 94 12.48 -19.93 -13.62
C THR A 94 13.42 -19.90 -14.84
N PRO A 95 12.90 -20.12 -16.07
CA PRO A 95 13.68 -20.01 -17.30
C PRO A 95 14.38 -18.66 -17.45
N ALA A 96 15.53 -18.63 -18.13
CA ALA A 96 16.43 -17.47 -18.16
C ALA A 96 15.76 -16.22 -18.76
N GLU A 97 14.96 -16.41 -19.79
CA GLU A 97 14.23 -15.36 -20.53
C GLU A 97 13.26 -14.66 -19.59
N LYS A 98 12.53 -15.44 -18.78
CA LYS A 98 11.61 -14.92 -17.75
C LYS A 98 12.34 -14.26 -16.59
N VAL A 99 13.56 -14.68 -16.28
CA VAL A 99 14.37 -14.00 -15.26
C VAL A 99 14.80 -12.62 -15.78
N VAL A 100 15.23 -12.52 -17.03
CA VAL A 100 15.60 -11.24 -17.67
C VAL A 100 14.41 -10.28 -17.70
N GLU A 101 13.26 -10.73 -18.21
CA GLU A 101 12.02 -9.93 -18.23
C GLU A 101 11.62 -9.45 -16.82
N ARG A 102 11.77 -10.30 -15.81
CA ARG A 102 11.51 -9.90 -14.41
C ARG A 102 12.51 -8.86 -13.89
N MET A 103 13.76 -8.89 -14.34
CA MET A 103 14.75 -7.89 -13.97
C MET A 103 14.38 -6.53 -14.55
N GLU A 104 13.95 -6.47 -15.81
CA GLU A 104 13.48 -5.24 -16.46
C GLU A 104 12.30 -4.62 -15.69
N HIS A 105 11.24 -5.40 -15.45
CA HIS A 105 10.07 -4.94 -14.68
C HIS A 105 10.39 -4.54 -13.24
N ARG A 106 11.45 -5.11 -12.63
CA ARG A 106 11.90 -4.69 -11.31
C ARG A 106 12.50 -3.30 -11.36
N GLU A 107 13.34 -3.00 -12.35
CA GLU A 107 13.96 -1.69 -12.47
C GLU A 107 12.90 -0.63 -12.77
N GLU A 108 11.90 -0.92 -13.60
CA GLU A 108 10.73 -0.06 -13.80
C GLU A 108 9.97 0.20 -12.49
N ALA A 109 9.71 -0.86 -11.70
CA ALA A 109 9.04 -0.71 -10.41
C ALA A 109 9.87 0.09 -9.39
N ILE A 110 11.20 -0.01 -9.44
CA ILE A 110 12.10 0.82 -8.63
C ILE A 110 11.97 2.29 -9.05
N VAL A 111 12.02 2.59 -10.35
CA VAL A 111 11.86 3.95 -10.86
C VAL A 111 10.51 4.53 -10.45
N PHE A 112 9.42 3.78 -10.64
CA PHE A 112 8.08 4.22 -10.24
C PHE A 112 7.97 4.48 -8.73
N PHE A 113 8.52 3.59 -7.90
CA PHE A 113 8.60 3.83 -6.45
C PHE A 113 9.36 5.13 -6.13
N MET A 114 10.47 5.39 -6.83
CA MET A 114 11.27 6.60 -6.64
C MET A 114 10.53 7.86 -7.08
N GLN A 115 9.74 7.80 -8.17
CA GLN A 115 8.87 8.90 -8.57
C GLN A 115 7.84 9.23 -7.48
N CYS A 116 7.27 8.22 -6.81
CA CYS A 116 6.34 8.44 -5.69
C CYS A 116 7.00 9.10 -4.48
N ILE A 117 8.18 8.63 -4.04
CA ILE A 117 8.84 9.17 -2.84
C ILE A 117 9.46 10.56 -3.07
N LEU A 118 9.79 10.88 -4.32
CA LEU A 118 10.36 12.17 -4.74
C LEU A 118 9.31 13.16 -5.25
N ALA A 119 8.02 12.79 -5.22
CA ALA A 119 6.94 13.66 -5.65
C ALA A 119 6.97 15.01 -4.93
N ASP A 120 6.45 16.05 -5.59
CA ASP A 120 6.49 17.40 -5.07
C ASP A 120 5.37 17.67 -4.04
N ALA A 121 5.52 17.09 -2.86
CA ALA A 121 4.67 17.34 -1.70
C ALA A 121 5.49 17.52 -0.41
N PRO A 122 5.01 18.32 0.56
CA PRO A 122 5.69 18.52 1.83
C PRO A 122 5.63 17.25 2.71
N ARG A 123 4.56 16.46 2.58
CA ARG A 123 4.34 15.22 3.33
C ARG A 123 4.08 14.05 2.40
N ILE A 124 4.84 12.97 2.57
CA ILE A 124 4.72 11.76 1.75
C ILE A 124 4.86 10.52 2.62
N ALA A 125 4.02 9.53 2.39
CA ALA A 125 4.22 8.15 2.85
C ALA A 125 4.15 7.21 1.65
N VAL A 126 5.20 6.42 1.40
CA VAL A 126 5.18 5.33 0.42
C VAL A 126 5.16 4.00 1.17
N GLU A 127 4.19 3.17 0.84
CA GLU A 127 3.97 1.86 1.43
C GLU A 127 4.46 0.74 0.49
N ASN A 128 5.22 -0.20 1.04
CA ASN A 128 5.55 -1.42 0.30
C ASN A 128 5.88 -2.58 1.25
N PRO A 129 5.72 -3.85 0.84
CA PRO A 129 6.22 -4.99 1.60
C PRO A 129 7.74 -4.93 1.80
N ILE A 130 8.23 -5.69 2.80
CA ILE A 130 9.68 -5.92 2.97
C ILE A 130 10.26 -6.50 1.68
N GLY A 131 11.31 -5.87 1.15
CA GLY A 131 11.75 -6.17 -0.21
C GLY A 131 13.00 -5.43 -0.70
N ARG A 132 13.07 -5.32 -2.03
CA ARG A 132 14.17 -4.77 -2.83
C ARG A 132 14.48 -3.32 -2.48
N MET A 133 13.47 -2.49 -2.21
CA MET A 133 13.69 -1.05 -1.90
C MET A 133 14.54 -0.83 -0.65
N GLY A 134 14.42 -1.71 0.35
CA GLY A 134 15.29 -1.69 1.54
C GLY A 134 16.75 -2.06 1.30
N LYS A 135 17.10 -2.46 0.07
CA LYS A 135 18.48 -2.75 -0.38
C LYS A 135 19.00 -1.70 -1.36
N VAL A 136 18.17 -1.20 -2.28
CA VAL A 136 18.61 -0.31 -3.38
C VAL A 136 18.42 1.17 -3.11
N TYR A 137 17.52 1.55 -2.19
CA TYR A 137 17.29 2.95 -1.81
C TYR A 137 17.77 3.21 -0.37
N ARG A 138 16.93 2.95 0.62
CA ARG A 138 17.28 3.02 2.05
C ARG A 138 16.34 2.14 2.87
N LYS A 139 16.70 1.90 4.13
CA LYS A 139 15.78 1.27 5.10
C LYS A 139 14.53 2.13 5.27
N ALA A 140 13.39 1.45 5.41
CA ALA A 140 12.13 2.09 5.75
C ALA A 140 12.23 2.75 7.13
N ASP A 141 11.51 3.84 7.32
CA ASP A 141 11.48 4.57 8.59
C ASP A 141 10.75 3.79 9.68
N GLN A 142 9.80 2.96 9.25
CA GLN A 142 8.98 2.12 10.12
C GLN A 142 8.52 0.86 9.38
N ILE A 143 8.39 -0.23 10.13
CA ILE A 143 7.64 -1.42 9.72
C ILE A 143 6.42 -1.52 10.63
N ILE A 144 5.25 -1.67 10.03
CA ILE A 144 3.98 -1.80 10.71
C ILE A 144 3.32 -3.13 10.39
N HIS A 145 2.35 -3.51 11.22
CA HIS A 145 1.49 -4.66 11.01
C HIS A 145 0.03 -4.30 11.30
N PRO A 146 -0.95 -4.94 10.63
CA PRO A 146 -2.38 -4.69 10.88
C PRO A 146 -2.79 -4.83 12.33
N TYR A 147 -2.27 -5.83 13.06
CA TYR A 147 -2.61 -6.05 14.47
C TYR A 147 -2.24 -4.86 15.37
N MET A 148 -1.26 -4.04 14.99
CA MET A 148 -0.87 -2.83 15.73
C MET A 148 -1.96 -1.77 15.71
N PHE A 149 -2.96 -1.92 14.84
CA PHE A 149 -4.07 -0.99 14.65
C PHE A 149 -5.44 -1.68 14.74
N SER A 150 -5.51 -2.84 15.40
CA SER A 150 -6.75 -3.62 15.53
C SER A 150 -7.38 -3.48 16.92
N GLY A 151 -8.59 -3.98 17.09
CA GLY A 151 -9.24 -4.13 18.40
C GLY A 151 -8.66 -5.26 19.29
N GLY A 152 -7.41 -5.68 19.08
CA GLY A 152 -6.80 -6.86 19.71
C GLY A 152 -7.36 -8.18 19.20
N GLU A 153 -7.26 -9.25 20.00
CA GLU A 153 -7.59 -10.63 19.61
C GLU A 153 -9.03 -10.83 19.10
N LYS A 154 -9.97 -9.99 19.54
CA LYS A 154 -11.38 -10.04 19.11
C LYS A 154 -11.58 -9.54 17.67
N ASP A 155 -10.66 -8.74 17.15
CA ASP A 155 -10.67 -8.24 15.78
C ASP A 155 -10.00 -9.25 14.85
N THR A 156 -10.74 -10.31 14.51
CA THR A 156 -10.23 -11.42 13.70
C THR A 156 -9.88 -11.05 12.25
N GLU A 157 -10.31 -9.87 11.78
CA GLU A 157 -9.99 -9.40 10.44
C GLU A 157 -8.61 -8.76 10.36
N GLN A 158 -8.25 -7.98 11.38
CA GLN A 158 -7.03 -7.16 11.39
C GLN A 158 -5.97 -7.66 12.35
N PHE A 159 -6.31 -8.52 13.32
CA PHE A 159 -5.36 -9.13 14.27
C PHE A 159 -4.49 -10.19 13.60
N VAL A 160 -3.69 -9.74 12.62
CA VAL A 160 -2.92 -10.58 11.71
C VAL A 160 -1.53 -10.00 11.52
N THR A 161 -0.57 -10.88 11.24
CA THR A 161 0.81 -10.47 10.99
C THR A 161 1.06 -10.38 9.50
N LYS A 162 1.07 -9.15 8.99
CA LYS A 162 1.47 -8.83 7.61
C LYS A 162 2.34 -7.59 7.63
N ALA A 163 3.64 -7.78 7.37
CA ALA A 163 4.62 -6.70 7.52
C ALA A 163 4.52 -5.73 6.34
N THR A 164 4.36 -4.45 6.65
CA THR A 164 4.31 -3.35 5.70
C THR A 164 5.37 -2.32 6.07
N CYS A 165 6.20 -1.92 5.13
CA CYS A 165 7.19 -0.87 5.31
C CYS A 165 6.61 0.49 4.93
N LEU A 166 6.95 1.51 5.71
CA LEU A 166 6.64 2.91 5.41
C LEU A 166 7.95 3.71 5.23
N TRP A 167 8.09 4.35 4.07
CA TRP A 167 9.06 5.41 3.85
C TRP A 167 8.33 6.74 3.92
N ILE A 168 8.72 7.58 4.87
CA ILE A 168 8.02 8.83 5.17
C ILE A 168 8.91 10.06 4.96
N LYS A 169 8.29 11.16 4.54
CA LYS A 169 8.86 12.51 4.40
C LYS A 169 7.92 13.49 5.06
N GLY A 170 8.42 14.33 5.95
CA GLY A 170 7.61 15.37 6.61
C GLY A 170 6.49 14.84 7.52
N LEU A 171 6.48 13.55 7.84
CA LEU A 171 5.47 12.91 8.69
C LEU A 171 6.11 12.30 9.94
N PRO A 172 5.41 12.29 11.08
CA PRO A 172 5.78 11.46 12.22
C PRO A 172 5.53 9.98 11.91
N LYS A 173 6.27 9.10 12.58
CA LYS A 173 6.00 7.65 12.56
C LYS A 173 4.57 7.37 13.03
N LEU A 174 3.90 6.43 12.37
CA LEU A 174 2.51 6.06 12.67
C LEU A 174 2.46 5.34 14.02
N GLN A 175 1.66 5.82 14.95
CA GLN A 175 1.58 5.28 16.30
C GLN A 175 0.57 4.14 16.35
N ALA A 176 0.99 3.00 16.89
CA ALA A 176 0.11 1.85 17.10
C ALA A 176 -1.04 2.22 18.04
N THR A 177 -2.27 1.86 17.69
CA THR A 177 -3.45 2.03 18.57
C THR A 177 -3.66 0.83 19.49
N TYR A 178 -3.03 -0.31 19.17
CA TYR A 178 -3.02 -1.51 19.99
C TYR A 178 -1.61 -1.79 20.54
N ILE A 179 -1.51 -1.93 21.86
CA ILE A 179 -0.25 -2.11 22.61
C ILE A 179 -0.10 -3.51 23.22
N GLY A 180 -1.01 -4.45 22.91
CA GLY A 180 -0.93 -5.81 23.42
C GLY A 180 -0.05 -6.73 22.58
N ASP A 181 -0.20 -8.04 22.82
CA ASP A 181 0.67 -9.05 22.24
C ASP A 181 0.45 -9.25 20.73
N LYS A 182 1.54 -9.63 20.05
CA LYS A 182 1.52 -10.00 18.64
C LYS A 182 0.67 -11.28 18.43
N PRO A 183 -0.13 -11.36 17.34
CA PRO A 183 -0.88 -12.56 17.01
C PRO A 183 0.00 -13.81 16.87
N ASN A 184 -0.48 -14.92 17.44
CA ASN A 184 0.15 -16.22 17.26
C ASN A 184 -0.38 -16.91 15.99
N ASN A 185 0.39 -16.84 14.91
CA ASN A 185 0.01 -17.42 13.61
C ASN A 185 -0.27 -18.93 13.67
N ALA A 186 0.43 -19.70 14.51
CA ALA A 186 0.16 -21.14 14.62
C ALA A 186 -1.24 -21.40 15.18
N LYS A 187 -1.66 -20.62 16.19
CA LYS A 187 -3.01 -20.70 16.75
C LYS A 187 -4.08 -20.23 15.77
N LEU A 188 -3.79 -19.18 15.01
CA LEU A 188 -4.77 -18.55 14.11
C LEU A 188 -4.94 -19.27 12.77
N PHE A 189 -3.85 -19.76 12.18
CA PHE A 189 -3.82 -20.27 10.82
C PHE A 189 -3.32 -21.71 10.71
N GLY A 190 -2.90 -22.32 11.81
CA GLY A 190 -2.31 -23.65 11.85
C GLY A 190 -0.86 -23.68 11.38
N THR A 191 -0.33 -24.89 11.25
CA THR A 191 1.05 -25.17 10.84
C THR A 191 1.10 -26.08 9.62
N TYR A 192 2.22 -26.01 8.89
CA TYR A 192 2.59 -26.99 7.89
C TYR A 192 3.20 -28.24 8.56
N SER A 193 3.27 -29.35 7.82
CA SER A 193 3.89 -30.60 8.29
C SER A 193 5.37 -30.45 8.69
N ASN A 194 6.05 -29.43 8.16
CA ASN A 194 7.42 -29.08 8.51
C ASN A 194 7.55 -28.15 9.73
N GLY A 195 6.46 -27.96 10.49
CA GLY A 195 6.42 -27.15 11.72
C GLY A 195 6.30 -25.64 11.52
N LYS A 196 6.35 -25.11 10.28
CA LYS A 196 6.19 -23.67 10.03
C LYS A 196 4.74 -23.23 10.20
N SER A 197 4.50 -22.13 10.92
CA SER A 197 3.17 -21.50 11.01
C SER A 197 2.74 -20.96 9.66
N ARG A 198 1.46 -21.14 9.32
CA ARG A 198 0.85 -20.51 8.15
C ARG A 198 0.64 -19.01 8.42
N THR A 199 0.65 -18.23 7.35
CA THR A 199 0.42 -16.78 7.40
C THR A 199 -0.97 -16.41 6.88
N TRP A 200 -1.42 -15.20 7.20
CA TRP A 200 -2.72 -14.69 6.74
C TRP A 200 -2.80 -14.67 5.20
N GLU A 201 -1.70 -14.31 4.52
CA GLU A 201 -1.62 -14.24 3.06
C GLU A 201 -1.74 -15.61 2.38
N GLU A 202 -1.40 -16.69 3.09
CA GLU A 202 -1.45 -18.07 2.61
C GLU A 202 -2.82 -18.70 2.80
N THR A 203 -3.61 -18.23 3.78
CA THR A 203 -4.95 -18.76 4.07
C THR A 203 -6.07 -18.05 3.30
N ARG A 204 -5.80 -16.89 2.69
CA ARG A 204 -6.78 -16.16 1.87
C ARG A 204 -6.83 -16.69 0.43
N LYS A 205 -8.06 -16.71 -0.12
CA LYS A 205 -8.53 -17.28 -1.41
C LYS A 205 -7.43 -17.63 -2.43
N ALA A 206 -7.53 -18.85 -2.99
CA ALA A 206 -6.75 -19.26 -4.16
C ALA A 206 -7.30 -18.62 -5.45
N GLY A 207 -6.45 -18.47 -6.47
CA GLY A 207 -6.86 -18.01 -7.81
C GLY A 207 -6.65 -16.51 -8.08
N LYS A 208 -7.30 -16.00 -9.13
CA LYS A 208 -7.09 -14.64 -9.69
C LYS A 208 -7.38 -13.51 -8.69
N GLU A 209 -8.31 -13.72 -7.75
CA GLU A 209 -8.69 -12.75 -6.72
C GLU A 209 -7.66 -12.60 -5.58
N ARG A 210 -6.66 -13.48 -5.51
CA ARG A 210 -5.68 -13.50 -4.41
C ARG A 210 -4.90 -12.19 -4.31
N SER A 211 -4.48 -11.64 -5.45
CA SER A 211 -3.69 -10.39 -5.47
C SER A 211 -4.54 -9.23 -4.96
N LYS A 212 -5.78 -9.11 -5.48
CA LYS A 212 -6.73 -8.07 -5.11
C LYS A 212 -7.09 -8.11 -3.62
N CYS A 213 -7.37 -9.29 -3.06
CA CYS A 213 -7.65 -9.40 -1.62
C CYS A 213 -6.45 -9.02 -0.75
N ARG A 214 -5.22 -9.23 -1.23
CA ARG A 214 -4.00 -8.98 -0.46
C ARG A 214 -3.47 -7.55 -0.63
N SER A 215 -3.88 -6.81 -1.64
CA SER A 215 -3.48 -5.41 -1.84
C SER A 215 -4.33 -4.42 -1.07
N LYS A 216 -5.52 -4.81 -0.58
CA LYS A 216 -6.38 -3.92 0.20
C LYS A 216 -5.71 -3.50 1.52
N THR A 217 -5.71 -2.20 1.78
CA THR A 217 -5.28 -1.62 3.05
C THR A 217 -6.28 -2.00 4.15
N PHE A 218 -5.75 -2.31 5.34
CA PHE A 218 -6.59 -2.67 6.49
C PHE A 218 -7.26 -1.42 7.08
N PRO A 219 -8.56 -1.47 7.44
CA PRO A 219 -9.30 -0.29 7.91
C PRO A 219 -8.66 0.45 9.09
N GLY A 220 -8.10 -0.25 10.07
CA GLY A 220 -7.45 0.31 11.24
C GLY A 220 -6.16 1.07 10.89
N ILE A 221 -5.39 0.58 9.91
CA ILE A 221 -4.24 1.34 9.37
C ILE A 221 -4.74 2.60 8.68
N ALA A 222 -5.75 2.49 7.81
CA ALA A 222 -6.32 3.65 7.10
C ALA A 222 -6.85 4.72 8.07
N GLN A 223 -7.56 4.30 9.12
CA GLN A 223 -8.06 5.19 10.18
C GLN A 223 -6.91 5.85 10.94
N ALA A 224 -5.87 5.09 11.32
CA ALA A 224 -4.72 5.67 12.01
C ALA A 224 -3.97 6.69 11.15
N MET A 225 -3.81 6.43 9.84
CA MET A 225 -3.22 7.38 8.90
C MET A 225 -4.05 8.66 8.84
N ALA A 226 -5.37 8.56 8.71
CA ALA A 226 -6.25 9.73 8.66
C ALA A 226 -6.29 10.51 9.99
N GLU A 227 -6.29 9.82 11.13
CA GLU A 227 -6.28 10.46 12.45
C GLU A 227 -4.98 11.22 12.73
N GLN A 228 -3.85 10.62 12.36
CA GLN A 228 -2.54 11.14 12.77
C GLN A 228 -1.92 12.08 11.74
N TRP A 229 -2.17 11.85 10.44
CA TRP A 229 -1.54 12.62 9.37
C TRP A 229 -2.49 13.62 8.69
N GLY A 230 -3.80 13.51 8.95
CA GLY A 230 -4.84 14.45 8.52
C GLY A 230 -4.77 15.79 9.24
#